data_AF-A0A833FZF3-F1
#
_entry.id   AF-A0A833FZF3-F1
#
_cell.length_a   1.000
_cell.length_b   1.000
_cell.length_c   1.000
_cell.angle_alpha   90.00
_cell.angle_beta   90.00
_cell.angle_gamma   90.00
#
_symmetry.space_group_name_H-M   'P 1'
#
loop_
_entity.id
_entity.type
_entity.pdbx_description
1 polymer ?
#
loop_
_entity_poly.entity_id
_entity_poly.type
_entity_poly.pdbx_seq_one_letter_code
_entity_poly.pdbx_strand_id
1 'polypeptide(L)'
;MAQALVRFLAAQRTEIDGKETPLFAGVWAIFGHGNVSGLGEALAEVESSLPTYRAHNEQAMAHAAIAFAKATRRRRMMACTSSIGPGATNMVTAAALAHVNRLPVLLLPGDVYASRRPDPVLQQIEHFGDGTVSANDCFRPVSRHFDRMTRPEQIMPALNRAMGVLTDPAECGPVTLSLCQDVQAEAFDFPAAFFAPRRWQFRRQRPDSNELAEAARLIAASKKPLLIAGGGVPYSLAEAALAAFAERHAVPLAVTQAGKGAIAEDHPQCVGGIGVTGTDAANALAAEADLVLAVGTRLQDFTTASRTLFAHPHRRFIGLNVQPFDAVKHMGIPLVADARTGLEELSQLLGDWRAPEAWEKSSRREKRKWQTALQTALQPANEAMPSDAEVIGAVWRGCANDAVVVGAAGGLPGELHKLWQVRAPGTYHLEYGYSCMGYEIAGALGVKMADPSRHVVVMVGDGSYLMMNSEIASSVMLGLPLTIVLLDNKGFGCIDRLQQACGGRSFNNLLETAAHRALPRIDFAAHARSLGADARKMASLAELQTAVETARKAETTTVLVIETDPAKTSGVGGAWWDVAVPEVSSRAEVAAARSTYEAAIKRQRLGD
;
A
#
# COMPACT_ATOMS: atom_id res chain seq x y z
N MET A 1 -11.32 32.57 0.88
CA MET A 1 -11.25 31.34 1.70
C MET A 1 -9.94 30.61 1.49
N ALA A 2 -9.49 30.47 0.23
CA ALA A 2 -8.31 29.69 -0.14
C ALA A 2 -7.02 30.11 0.61
N GLN A 3 -6.76 31.43 0.74
CA GLN A 3 -5.63 31.94 1.53
C GLN A 3 -5.65 31.46 2.99
N ALA A 4 -6.84 31.41 3.61
CA ALA A 4 -6.97 30.92 4.98
C ALA A 4 -6.68 29.42 5.09
N LEU A 5 -7.15 28.64 4.11
CA LEU A 5 -6.88 27.21 4.00
C LEU A 5 -5.38 26.94 3.93
N VAL A 6 -4.66 27.55 3.00
CA VAL A 6 -3.22 27.26 2.80
C VAL A 6 -2.36 27.75 3.98
N ARG A 7 -2.71 28.89 4.59
CA ARG A 7 -2.05 29.38 5.82
C ARG A 7 -2.29 28.43 6.99
N PHE A 8 -3.49 27.88 7.14
CA PHE A 8 -3.78 26.84 8.13
C PHE A 8 -2.90 25.61 7.89
N LEU A 9 -2.82 25.09 6.66
CA LEU A 9 -2.01 23.91 6.35
C LEU A 9 -0.51 24.14 6.65
N ALA A 10 0.03 25.31 6.27
CA ALA A 10 1.42 25.68 6.53
C ALA A 10 1.77 25.77 8.02
N ALA A 11 0.78 26.07 8.87
CA ALA A 11 0.92 26.17 10.33
C ALA A 11 0.91 24.81 11.04
N GLN A 12 0.60 23.70 10.36
CA GLN A 12 0.54 22.38 11.00
C GLN A 12 1.94 21.75 11.11
N ARG A 13 2.30 21.34 12.33
CA ARG A 13 3.63 20.83 12.69
C ARG A 13 3.54 19.46 13.35
N THR A 14 4.61 18.70 13.26
CA THR A 14 4.82 17.42 13.96
C THR A 14 6.26 17.37 14.48
N GLU A 15 6.56 16.41 15.35
CA GLU A 15 7.93 16.13 15.75
C GLU A 15 8.32 14.73 15.30
N ILE A 16 9.45 14.63 14.61
CA ILE A 16 10.06 13.37 14.18
C ILE A 16 11.50 13.41 14.65
N ASP A 17 11.88 12.41 15.44
CA ASP A 17 13.24 12.22 15.95
C ASP A 17 13.80 13.49 16.64
N GLY A 18 12.96 14.14 17.44
CA GLY A 18 13.29 15.37 18.19
C GLY A 18 13.30 16.66 17.36
N LYS A 19 12.99 16.58 16.06
CA LYS A 19 12.96 17.74 15.16
C LYS A 19 11.54 18.14 14.78
N GLU A 20 11.19 19.40 15.02
CA GLU A 20 9.95 19.97 14.51
C GLU A 20 9.98 20.03 12.98
N THR A 21 8.93 19.50 12.36
CA THR A 21 8.82 19.30 10.91
C THR A 21 7.42 19.68 10.44
N PRO A 22 7.24 20.24 9.23
CA PRO A 22 5.91 20.45 8.65
C PRO A 22 5.12 19.15 8.57
N LEU A 23 3.87 19.16 9.05
CA LEU A 23 2.96 18.01 8.95
C LEU A 23 2.53 17.80 7.49
N PHE A 24 2.13 18.87 6.81
CA PHE A 24 1.93 18.89 5.37
C PHE A 24 3.26 19.18 4.69
N ALA A 25 3.74 18.27 3.85
CA ALA A 25 5.01 18.43 3.14
C ALA A 25 4.88 19.27 1.86
N GLY A 26 3.65 19.51 1.40
CA GLY A 26 3.34 20.29 0.22
C GLY A 26 1.97 19.95 -0.34
N VAL A 27 1.64 20.58 -1.47
CA VAL A 27 0.40 20.39 -2.20
C VAL A 27 0.70 19.95 -3.63
N TRP A 28 0.12 18.84 -4.06
CA TRP A 28 0.09 18.49 -5.47
C TRP A 28 -1.07 19.20 -6.16
N ALA A 29 -0.82 19.86 -7.27
CA ALA A 29 -1.82 20.65 -7.97
C ALA A 29 -1.73 20.48 -9.49
N ILE A 30 -2.90 20.27 -10.10
CA ILE A 30 -3.16 20.63 -11.49
C ILE A 30 -4.21 21.72 -11.47
N PHE A 31 -3.85 22.87 -12.03
CA PHE A 31 -4.73 24.05 -12.05
C PHE A 31 -5.63 24.04 -13.28
N GLY A 32 -6.92 24.20 -13.06
CA GLY A 32 -7.92 24.51 -14.06
C GLY A 32 -8.89 25.57 -13.51
N HIS A 33 -9.94 25.92 -14.25
CA HIS A 33 -10.84 27.00 -13.83
C HIS A 33 -11.43 26.76 -12.43
N GLY A 34 -11.68 25.51 -12.03
CA GLY A 34 -12.27 25.18 -10.74
C GLY A 34 -11.40 25.44 -9.51
N ASN A 35 -10.08 25.68 -9.66
CA ASN A 35 -9.18 25.92 -8.52
C ASN A 35 -8.09 26.98 -8.76
N VAL A 36 -7.81 27.38 -10.01
CA VAL A 36 -6.68 28.28 -10.35
C VAL A 36 -6.80 29.67 -9.73
N SER A 37 -7.97 30.29 -9.80
CA SER A 37 -8.18 31.67 -9.33
C SER A 37 -8.25 31.79 -7.81
N GLY A 38 -8.56 30.69 -7.12
CA GLY A 38 -8.67 30.64 -5.66
C GLY A 38 -7.45 29.99 -5.04
N LEU A 39 -7.36 28.66 -5.12
CA LEU A 39 -6.22 27.90 -4.58
C LEU A 39 -4.90 28.20 -5.28
N GLY A 40 -4.89 28.39 -6.61
CA GLY A 40 -3.65 28.69 -7.34
C GLY A 40 -3.00 29.98 -6.85
N GLU A 41 -3.78 31.07 -6.76
CA GLU A 41 -3.34 32.34 -6.18
C GLU A 41 -2.85 32.18 -4.74
N ALA A 42 -3.64 31.50 -3.89
CA ALA A 42 -3.30 31.31 -2.49
C ALA A 42 -2.01 30.51 -2.29
N LEU A 43 -1.77 29.46 -3.09
CA LEU A 43 -0.59 28.62 -2.99
C LEU A 43 0.68 29.36 -3.42
N ALA A 44 0.59 30.26 -4.41
CA ALA A 44 1.71 31.09 -4.83
C ALA A 44 2.23 31.98 -3.68
N GLU A 45 1.34 32.53 -2.85
CA GLU A 45 1.73 33.37 -1.70
C GLU A 45 2.53 32.62 -0.62
N VAL A 46 2.35 31.30 -0.50
CA VAL A 46 2.92 30.51 0.60
C VAL A 46 3.98 29.49 0.15
N GLU A 47 4.43 29.55 -1.11
CA GLU A 47 5.28 28.54 -1.74
C GLU A 47 6.56 28.20 -0.96
N SER A 48 7.12 29.17 -0.24
CA SER A 48 8.31 29.00 0.60
C SER A 48 8.08 28.12 1.84
N SER A 49 6.84 28.05 2.32
CA SER A 49 6.45 27.31 3.53
C SER A 49 5.60 26.08 3.26
N LEU A 50 4.89 26.07 2.12
CA LEU A 50 4.05 24.97 1.65
C LEU A 50 4.24 24.85 0.13
N PRO A 51 5.25 24.07 -0.32
CA PRO A 51 5.60 23.98 -1.72
C PRO A 51 4.50 23.31 -2.54
N THR A 52 4.35 23.74 -3.79
CA THR A 52 3.39 23.18 -4.74
C THR A 52 4.12 22.34 -5.79
N TYR A 53 3.60 21.13 -6.04
CA TYR A 53 4.16 20.16 -6.98
C TYR A 53 3.16 19.84 -8.10
N ARG A 54 3.67 19.47 -9.27
CA ARG A 54 2.84 19.10 -10.43
C ARG A 54 3.23 17.72 -10.93
N ALA A 55 2.22 16.89 -11.17
CA ALA A 55 2.30 15.63 -11.92
C ALA A 55 1.65 15.81 -13.30
N HIS A 56 1.55 14.74 -14.09
CA HIS A 56 0.86 14.77 -15.38
C HIS A 56 -0.59 14.24 -15.33
N ASN A 57 -0.99 13.65 -14.21
CA ASN A 57 -2.35 13.14 -13.99
C ASN A 57 -2.73 13.28 -12.50
N GLU A 58 -3.98 13.60 -12.20
CA GLU A 58 -4.44 13.82 -10.81
C GLU A 58 -4.44 12.53 -9.97
N GLN A 59 -4.65 11.35 -10.58
CA GLN A 59 -4.50 10.07 -9.88
C GLN A 59 -3.03 9.87 -9.45
N ALA A 60 -2.09 10.15 -10.35
CA ALA A 60 -0.66 9.98 -10.10
C ALA A 60 -0.15 10.92 -8.99
N MET A 61 -0.56 12.19 -9.00
CA MET A 61 -0.19 13.16 -7.97
C MET A 61 -0.69 12.72 -6.58
N ALA A 62 -1.91 12.15 -6.52
CA ALA A 62 -2.47 11.60 -5.31
C ALA A 62 -1.76 10.31 -4.87
N HIS A 63 -1.36 9.43 -5.80
CA HIS A 63 -0.53 8.25 -5.49
C HIS A 63 0.81 8.64 -4.85
N ALA A 64 1.48 9.67 -5.38
CA ALA A 64 2.71 10.20 -4.80
C ALA A 64 2.50 10.72 -3.37
N ALA A 65 1.44 11.52 -3.13
CA ALA A 65 1.06 11.99 -1.80
C ALA A 65 0.79 10.85 -0.81
N ILE A 66 0.06 9.82 -1.26
CA ILE A 66 -0.28 8.64 -0.44
C ILE A 66 0.97 7.83 -0.10
N ALA A 67 1.87 7.64 -1.08
CA ALA A 67 3.12 6.95 -0.88
C ALA A 67 4.05 7.70 0.08
N PHE A 68 4.14 9.02 -0.05
CA PHE A 68 4.85 9.87 0.89
C PHE A 68 4.32 9.70 2.33
N ALA A 69 2.99 9.73 2.51
CA ALA A 69 2.38 9.53 3.82
C ALA A 69 2.69 8.13 4.40
N LYS A 70 2.68 7.10 3.56
CA LYS A 70 3.03 5.74 3.99
C LYS A 70 4.52 5.61 4.34
N ALA A 71 5.43 6.15 3.52
CA ALA A 71 6.87 6.11 3.74
C ALA A 71 7.28 6.86 5.02
N THR A 72 6.58 7.95 5.34
CA THR A 72 6.75 8.69 6.60
C THR A 72 5.97 8.08 7.78
N ARG A 73 5.41 6.87 7.61
CA ARG A 73 4.68 6.10 8.64
C ARG A 73 3.46 6.85 9.20
N ARG A 74 2.74 7.56 8.32
CA ARG A 74 1.59 8.44 8.63
C ARG A 74 1.91 9.65 9.51
N ARG A 75 3.20 9.90 9.79
CA ARG A 75 3.62 11.04 10.63
C ARG A 75 3.65 12.36 9.87
N ARG A 76 3.62 12.30 8.54
CA ARG A 76 3.48 13.44 7.62
C ARG A 76 2.51 13.07 6.50
N MET A 77 2.01 14.08 5.80
CA MET A 77 1.05 13.91 4.71
C MET A 77 1.18 15.05 3.70
N MET A 78 0.39 15.00 2.63
CA MET A 78 0.30 16.04 1.62
C MET A 78 -1.16 16.29 1.26
N ALA A 79 -1.42 17.43 0.61
CA ALA A 79 -2.71 17.69 0.00
C ALA A 79 -2.64 17.55 -1.53
N CYS A 80 -3.78 17.28 -2.17
CA CYS A 80 -3.91 17.22 -3.62
C CYS A 80 -5.12 18.07 -4.05
N THR A 81 -4.94 18.96 -5.02
CA THR A 81 -6.02 19.77 -5.59
C THR A 81 -6.10 19.59 -7.10
N SER A 82 -7.33 19.62 -7.60
CA SER A 82 -7.68 19.57 -9.02
C SER A 82 -8.70 20.65 -9.34
N SER A 83 -8.92 20.90 -10.63
CA SER A 83 -10.15 21.53 -11.10
C SER A 83 -11.39 20.70 -10.72
N ILE A 84 -12.57 21.17 -11.13
CA ILE A 84 -13.85 20.44 -11.07
C ILE A 84 -13.90 19.30 -12.10
N GLY A 85 -14.88 18.40 -11.96
CA GLY A 85 -15.28 17.47 -13.01
C GLY A 85 -14.23 16.39 -13.26
N PRO A 86 -13.68 16.25 -14.48
CA PRO A 86 -12.76 15.16 -14.82
C PRO A 86 -11.51 15.14 -13.93
N GLY A 87 -10.93 16.30 -13.63
CA GLY A 87 -9.75 16.40 -12.77
C GLY A 87 -10.04 15.91 -11.34
N ALA A 88 -11.23 16.21 -10.83
CA ALA A 88 -11.67 15.68 -9.54
C ALA A 88 -11.89 14.16 -9.62
N THR A 89 -12.64 13.68 -10.62
CA THR A 89 -12.93 12.24 -10.74
C THR A 89 -11.67 11.39 -10.96
N ASN A 90 -10.61 11.94 -11.54
CA ASN A 90 -9.31 11.26 -11.67
C ASN A 90 -8.69 10.92 -10.29
N MET A 91 -8.95 11.70 -9.23
CA MET A 91 -8.42 11.40 -7.89
C MET A 91 -9.22 10.32 -7.14
N VAL A 92 -10.40 9.91 -7.61
CA VAL A 92 -11.30 9.00 -6.88
C VAL A 92 -10.68 7.63 -6.66
N THR A 93 -9.98 7.11 -7.67
CA THR A 93 -9.25 5.83 -7.55
C THR A 93 -8.14 5.93 -6.49
N ALA A 94 -7.43 7.06 -6.42
CA ALA A 94 -6.42 7.29 -5.40
C ALA A 94 -7.04 7.48 -4.01
N ALA A 95 -8.21 8.13 -3.90
CA ALA A 95 -8.98 8.20 -2.66
C ALA A 95 -9.37 6.79 -2.18
N ALA A 96 -9.89 5.94 -3.05
CA ALA A 96 -10.20 4.54 -2.73
C ALA A 96 -8.96 3.78 -2.23
N LEU A 97 -7.82 3.95 -2.91
CA LEU A 97 -6.55 3.35 -2.52
C LEU A 97 -6.14 3.81 -1.11
N ALA A 98 -6.18 5.12 -0.84
CA ALA A 98 -5.87 5.66 0.48
C ALA A 98 -6.85 5.15 1.55
N HIS A 99 -8.14 5.05 1.23
CA HIS A 99 -9.18 4.57 2.13
C HIS A 99 -8.94 3.11 2.52
N VAL A 100 -8.70 2.27 1.53
CA VAL A 100 -8.42 0.85 1.72
C VAL A 100 -7.11 0.68 2.50
N ASN A 101 -6.08 1.48 2.25
CA ASN A 101 -4.81 1.39 2.99
C ASN A 101 -4.79 2.17 4.32
N ARG A 102 -5.87 2.91 4.63
CA ARG A 102 -6.03 3.82 5.78
C ARG A 102 -4.91 4.86 5.86
N LEU A 103 -4.56 5.47 4.73
CA LEU A 103 -3.46 6.43 4.64
C LEU A 103 -3.99 7.87 4.61
N PRO A 104 -3.32 8.81 5.31
CA PRO A 104 -3.76 10.20 5.35
C PRO A 104 -3.37 10.92 4.06
N VAL A 105 -4.38 11.50 3.40
CA VAL A 105 -4.23 12.44 2.28
C VAL A 105 -5.40 13.41 2.31
N LEU A 106 -5.13 14.70 2.10
CA LEU A 106 -6.16 15.74 2.03
C LEU A 106 -6.47 16.06 0.57
N LEU A 107 -7.68 15.75 0.13
CA LEU A 107 -8.15 16.00 -1.23
C LEU A 107 -8.98 17.28 -1.25
N LEU A 108 -8.61 18.20 -2.14
CA LEU A 108 -9.19 19.53 -2.28
C LEU A 108 -9.66 19.76 -3.72
N PRO A 109 -10.61 18.95 -4.25
CA PRO A 109 -11.12 19.16 -5.59
C PRO A 109 -11.95 20.44 -5.66
N GLY A 110 -11.81 21.19 -6.75
CA GLY A 110 -12.75 22.27 -7.08
C GLY A 110 -14.17 21.71 -7.29
N ASP A 111 -15.18 22.50 -6.97
CA ASP A 111 -16.59 22.15 -7.11
C ASP A 111 -17.36 23.26 -7.85
N VAL A 112 -18.64 23.01 -8.11
CA VAL A 112 -19.59 23.96 -8.74
C VAL A 112 -19.65 25.28 -7.98
N TYR A 113 -20.25 26.30 -8.59
CA TYR A 113 -20.51 27.57 -7.90
C TYR A 113 -21.58 27.37 -6.83
N ALA A 114 -21.29 27.77 -5.59
CA ALA A 114 -22.28 27.73 -4.51
C ALA A 114 -23.46 28.67 -4.82
N SER A 115 -23.17 29.79 -5.48
CA SER A 115 -24.17 30.78 -5.92
C SER A 115 -25.02 30.34 -7.11
N ARG A 116 -24.58 29.30 -7.85
CA ARG A 116 -25.22 28.81 -9.09
C ARG A 116 -25.44 29.85 -10.20
N ARG A 117 -24.80 31.01 -10.12
CA ARG A 117 -24.94 32.08 -11.12
C ARG A 117 -24.53 31.65 -12.53
N PRO A 118 -23.45 30.87 -12.73
CA PRO A 118 -23.06 30.42 -14.06
C PRO A 118 -23.61 29.03 -14.41
N ASP A 119 -24.62 28.52 -13.69
CA ASP A 119 -25.09 27.15 -13.89
C ASP A 119 -25.63 26.89 -15.31
N PRO A 120 -25.31 25.74 -15.93
CA PRO A 120 -24.26 24.82 -15.50
C PRO A 120 -22.86 25.39 -15.80
N VAL A 121 -21.97 25.38 -14.82
CA VAL A 121 -20.56 25.72 -15.09
C VAL A 121 -19.94 24.64 -15.98
N LEU A 122 -18.99 25.02 -16.83
CA LEU A 122 -18.17 24.06 -17.59
C LEU A 122 -17.67 22.94 -16.66
N GLN A 123 -17.74 21.69 -17.12
CA GLN A 123 -17.36 20.47 -16.37
C GLN A 123 -18.28 20.08 -15.17
N GLN A 124 -19.40 20.76 -14.96
CA GLN A 124 -20.44 20.32 -14.01
C GLN A 124 -21.16 19.06 -14.52
N ILE A 125 -21.48 18.14 -13.61
CA ILE A 125 -22.45 17.06 -13.89
C ILE A 125 -23.85 17.63 -13.70
N GLU A 126 -24.66 17.62 -14.75
CA GLU A 126 -26.07 18.03 -14.70
C GLU A 126 -26.94 16.84 -14.31
N HIS A 127 -27.43 16.82 -13.07
CA HIS A 127 -28.34 15.78 -12.59
C HIS A 127 -29.80 16.28 -12.65
N PHE A 128 -30.60 15.67 -13.53
CA PHE A 128 -31.99 16.10 -13.83
C PHE A 128 -32.94 16.13 -12.63
N GLY A 129 -32.70 15.31 -11.60
CA GLY A 129 -33.55 15.21 -10.41
C GLY A 129 -33.01 15.89 -9.16
N ASP A 130 -31.77 16.38 -9.17
CA ASP A 130 -31.11 16.92 -7.97
C ASP A 130 -29.97 17.87 -8.36
N GLY A 131 -30.22 19.17 -8.32
CA GLY A 131 -29.22 20.19 -8.65
C GLY A 131 -28.10 20.35 -7.61
N THR A 132 -28.07 19.56 -6.54
CA THR A 132 -27.00 19.58 -5.52
C THR A 132 -25.90 18.55 -5.78
N VAL A 133 -26.15 17.58 -6.66
CA VAL A 133 -25.19 16.55 -7.03
C VAL A 133 -24.10 17.16 -7.90
N SER A 134 -22.86 16.77 -7.60
CA SER A 134 -21.66 17.15 -8.35
C SER A 134 -20.84 15.91 -8.67
N ALA A 135 -19.82 16.09 -9.52
CA ALA A 135 -18.78 15.09 -9.68
C ALA A 135 -18.19 14.65 -8.34
N ASN A 136 -18.05 15.56 -7.37
CA ASN A 136 -17.34 15.28 -6.12
C ASN A 136 -18.13 14.38 -5.15
N ASP A 137 -19.41 14.10 -5.38
CA ASP A 137 -20.16 13.14 -4.56
C ASP A 137 -19.63 11.70 -4.70
N CYS A 138 -18.89 11.38 -5.76
CA CYS A 138 -18.19 10.10 -5.89
C CYS A 138 -17.08 9.88 -4.85
N PHE A 139 -16.61 10.92 -4.16
CA PHE A 139 -15.62 10.79 -3.09
C PHE A 139 -16.22 10.30 -1.76
N ARG A 140 -17.54 10.44 -1.56
CA ARG A 140 -18.21 10.06 -0.32
C ARG A 140 -17.92 8.62 0.13
N PRO A 141 -18.06 7.58 -0.71
CA PRO A 141 -17.78 6.19 -0.29
C PRO A 141 -16.29 5.92 -0.04
N VAL A 142 -15.39 6.75 -0.57
CA VAL A 142 -13.95 6.53 -0.55
C VAL A 142 -13.21 7.58 0.28
N SER A 143 -13.92 8.35 1.10
CA SER A 143 -13.37 9.29 2.06
C SER A 143 -13.75 8.87 3.48
N ARG A 144 -12.82 8.98 4.44
CA ARG A 144 -13.16 8.85 5.87
C ARG A 144 -13.99 10.04 6.35
N HIS A 145 -13.78 11.18 5.72
CA HIS A 145 -14.59 12.38 5.92
C HIS A 145 -14.71 13.13 4.60
N PHE A 146 -15.94 13.48 4.24
CA PHE A 146 -16.27 14.30 3.08
C PHE A 146 -17.05 15.51 3.56
N ASP A 147 -16.70 16.70 3.05
CA ASP A 147 -17.46 17.93 3.25
C ASP A 147 -17.38 18.80 1.98
N ARG A 148 -18.36 19.70 1.80
CA ARG A 148 -18.44 20.62 0.67
C ARG A 148 -18.55 22.06 1.16
N MET A 149 -17.51 22.84 0.86
CA MET A 149 -17.42 24.24 1.23
C MET A 149 -18.25 25.09 0.27
N THR A 150 -19.42 25.50 0.74
CA THR A 150 -20.40 26.37 0.07
C THR A 150 -20.39 27.80 0.65
N ARG A 151 -19.70 28.04 1.77
CA ARG A 151 -19.43 29.36 2.37
C ARG A 151 -18.04 29.39 3.02
N PRO A 152 -17.36 30.55 3.08
CA PRO A 152 -15.96 30.63 3.48
C PRO A 152 -15.71 30.19 4.93
N GLU A 153 -16.61 30.50 5.85
CA GLU A 153 -16.46 30.18 7.28
C GLU A 153 -16.53 28.68 7.60
N GLN A 154 -17.08 27.87 6.69
CA GLN A 154 -17.19 26.42 6.85
C GLN A 154 -15.82 25.72 6.91
N ILE A 155 -14.77 26.35 6.37
CA ILE A 155 -13.44 25.76 6.36
C ILE A 155 -12.85 25.58 7.78
N MET A 156 -13.30 26.38 8.76
CA MET A 156 -12.81 26.28 10.15
C MET A 156 -13.22 24.96 10.82
N PRO A 157 -14.52 24.60 10.94
CA PRO A 157 -14.91 23.30 11.48
C PRO A 157 -14.46 22.14 10.57
N ALA A 158 -14.47 22.31 9.24
CA ALA A 158 -14.08 21.28 8.29
C ALA A 158 -12.59 20.89 8.44
N LEU A 159 -11.67 21.87 8.51
CA LEU A 159 -10.25 21.59 8.71
C LEU A 159 -9.97 21.02 10.10
N ASN A 160 -10.65 21.50 11.15
CA ASN A 160 -10.53 20.89 12.48
C ASN A 160 -10.93 19.40 12.47
N ARG A 161 -12.04 19.06 11.81
CA ARG A 161 -12.48 17.67 11.67
C ARG A 161 -11.52 16.87 10.78
N ALA A 162 -11.06 17.46 9.67
CA ALA A 162 -10.08 16.85 8.78
C ALA A 162 -8.81 16.46 9.53
N MET A 163 -8.25 17.36 10.34
CA MET A 163 -7.06 17.05 11.13
C MET A 163 -7.29 15.94 12.16
N GLY A 164 -8.46 15.91 12.80
CA GLY A 164 -8.85 14.81 13.68
C GLY A 164 -8.83 13.46 12.97
N VAL A 165 -9.41 13.38 11.78
CA VAL A 165 -9.44 12.14 10.97
C VAL A 165 -8.04 11.77 10.46
N LEU A 166 -7.28 12.73 9.92
CA LEU A 166 -5.97 12.48 9.33
C LEU A 166 -4.93 11.99 10.35
N THR A 167 -5.04 12.42 11.62
CA THR A 167 -4.05 12.13 12.66
C THR A 167 -4.47 11.05 13.66
N ASP A 168 -5.73 10.62 13.65
CA ASP A 168 -6.22 9.57 14.54
C ASP A 168 -5.84 8.18 14.03
N PRO A 169 -5.18 7.32 14.82
CA PRO A 169 -4.71 6.01 14.37
C PRO A 169 -5.83 5.04 13.94
N ALA A 170 -7.04 5.17 14.49
CA ALA A 170 -8.19 4.31 14.18
C ALA A 170 -9.00 4.84 13.00
N GLU A 171 -9.20 6.16 12.93
CA GLU A 171 -10.01 6.82 11.89
C GLU A 171 -9.21 7.18 10.63
N CYS A 172 -7.87 7.13 10.67
CA CYS A 172 -6.99 7.56 9.60
C CYS A 172 -7.42 7.07 8.20
N GLY A 173 -7.40 8.00 7.24
CA GLY A 173 -7.65 7.76 5.84
C GLY A 173 -7.82 9.08 5.08
N PRO A 174 -8.26 9.02 3.82
CA PRO A 174 -8.43 10.19 2.97
C PRO A 174 -9.55 11.09 3.51
N VAL A 175 -9.30 12.39 3.51
CA VAL A 175 -10.31 13.42 3.77
C VAL A 175 -10.50 14.23 2.50
N THR A 176 -11.75 14.44 2.10
CA THR A 176 -12.08 15.24 0.92
C THR A 176 -12.86 16.48 1.36
N LEU A 177 -12.29 17.66 1.13
CA LEU A 177 -12.97 18.94 1.31
C LEU A 177 -13.18 19.54 -0.08
N SER A 178 -14.40 19.39 -0.60
CA SER A 178 -14.78 19.93 -1.90
C SER A 178 -14.93 21.45 -1.84
N LEU A 179 -14.38 22.18 -2.81
CA LEU A 179 -14.28 23.65 -2.74
C LEU A 179 -15.06 24.32 -3.88
N CYS A 180 -16.25 24.86 -3.59
CA CYS A 180 -17.01 25.65 -4.57
C CYS A 180 -16.15 26.80 -5.12
N GLN A 181 -16.16 26.98 -6.44
CA GLN A 181 -15.22 27.85 -7.13
C GLN A 181 -15.30 29.32 -6.68
N ASP A 182 -16.50 29.87 -6.53
CA ASP A 182 -16.75 31.22 -6.02
C ASP A 182 -16.29 31.37 -4.57
N VAL A 183 -16.62 30.40 -3.72
CA VAL A 183 -16.31 30.41 -2.28
C VAL A 183 -14.80 30.46 -2.02
N GLN A 184 -13.97 29.84 -2.87
CA GLN A 184 -12.51 29.93 -2.75
C GLN A 184 -12.02 31.38 -2.72
N ALA A 185 -12.64 32.25 -3.51
CA ALA A 185 -12.29 33.66 -3.67
C ALA A 185 -12.94 34.61 -2.65
N GLU A 186 -13.92 34.14 -1.86
CA GLU A 186 -14.62 35.01 -0.89
C GLU A 186 -13.76 35.35 0.32
N ALA A 187 -13.74 36.62 0.71
CA ALA A 187 -13.09 37.07 1.95
C ALA A 187 -13.97 36.75 3.17
N PHE A 188 -13.32 36.45 4.30
CA PHE A 188 -13.98 36.26 5.58
C PHE A 188 -13.02 36.62 6.72
N ASP A 189 -13.53 37.23 7.78
CA ASP A 189 -12.75 37.63 8.95
C ASP A 189 -12.46 36.42 9.86
N PHE A 190 -11.49 35.61 9.45
CA PHE A 190 -11.04 34.46 10.24
C PHE A 190 -10.32 34.94 11.52
N PRO A 191 -10.59 34.31 12.69
CA PRO A 191 -9.91 34.66 13.92
C PRO A 191 -8.41 34.34 13.80
N ALA A 192 -7.54 35.23 14.27
CA ALA A 192 -6.08 35.05 14.19
C ALA A 192 -5.59 33.72 14.80
N ALA A 193 -6.27 33.24 15.85
CA ALA A 193 -5.99 31.95 16.49
C ALA A 193 -6.11 30.74 15.54
N PHE A 194 -6.88 30.86 14.45
CA PHE A 194 -7.02 29.81 13.43
C PHE A 194 -5.70 29.54 12.70
N PHE A 195 -4.80 30.53 12.63
CA PHE A 195 -3.51 30.42 11.95
C PHE A 195 -2.35 30.14 12.89
N ALA A 196 -2.62 29.97 14.18
CA ALA A 196 -1.59 29.69 15.16
C ALA A 196 -0.91 28.33 14.85
N PRO A 197 0.44 28.24 14.93
CA PRO A 197 1.14 26.98 14.76
C PRO A 197 0.57 25.92 15.71
N ARG A 198 0.26 24.74 15.15
CA ARG A 198 -0.26 23.62 15.94
C ARG A 198 0.62 22.41 15.75
N ARG A 199 1.19 21.94 16.87
CA ARG A 199 1.96 20.72 16.92
C ARG A 199 1.06 19.51 17.20
N TRP A 200 1.15 18.52 16.33
CA TRP A 200 0.40 17.27 16.43
C TRP A 200 1.27 16.17 17.06
N GLN A 201 0.68 15.42 17.98
CA GLN A 201 1.26 14.22 18.57
C GLN A 201 0.32 13.05 18.29
N PHE A 202 0.87 11.93 17.84
CA PHE A 202 0.10 10.74 17.54
C PHE A 202 -0.11 9.93 18.82
N ARG A 203 -1.37 9.81 19.26
CA ARG A 203 -1.72 9.13 20.50
C ARG A 203 -1.37 7.64 20.44
N ARG A 204 -1.04 7.06 21.60
CA ARG A 204 -0.90 5.61 21.80
C ARG A 204 -1.90 5.15 22.85
N GLN A 205 -2.89 4.38 22.43
CA GLN A 205 -3.91 3.84 23.33
C GLN A 205 -3.35 2.63 24.09
N ARG A 206 -3.53 2.61 25.41
CA ARG A 206 -3.27 1.44 26.26
C ARG A 206 -4.44 0.45 26.20
N PRO A 207 -4.21 -0.86 26.41
CA PRO A 207 -5.28 -1.87 26.45
C PRO A 207 -6.17 -1.72 27.70
N ASP A 208 -7.42 -2.18 27.60
CA ASP A 208 -8.24 -2.45 28.79
C ASP A 208 -7.60 -3.56 29.63
N SER A 209 -7.66 -3.43 30.96
CA SER A 209 -6.99 -4.38 31.86
C SER A 209 -7.57 -5.79 31.80
N ASN A 210 -8.88 -5.93 31.53
CA ASN A 210 -9.52 -7.24 31.42
C ASN A 210 -9.17 -7.91 30.08
N GLU A 211 -9.21 -7.15 28.99
CA GLU A 211 -8.77 -7.63 27.67
C GLU A 211 -7.30 -8.10 27.71
N LEU A 212 -6.43 -7.31 28.35
CA LEU A 212 -5.01 -7.65 28.52
C LEU A 212 -4.81 -8.93 29.34
N ALA A 213 -5.52 -9.06 30.47
CA ALA A 213 -5.42 -10.23 31.33
C ALA A 213 -5.90 -11.51 30.62
N GLU A 214 -7.00 -11.43 29.88
CA GLU A 214 -7.53 -12.56 29.12
C GLU A 214 -6.59 -12.95 27.96
N ALA A 215 -6.07 -11.98 27.22
CA ALA A 215 -5.09 -12.23 26.16
C ALA A 215 -3.84 -12.93 26.69
N ALA A 216 -3.26 -12.45 27.80
CA ALA A 216 -2.09 -13.08 28.41
C ALA A 216 -2.38 -14.50 28.91
N ARG A 217 -3.54 -14.73 29.53
CA ARG A 217 -3.96 -16.06 29.99
C ARG A 217 -4.06 -17.05 28.83
N LEU A 218 -4.62 -16.63 27.69
CA LEU A 218 -4.76 -17.46 26.50
C LEU A 218 -3.42 -17.77 25.84
N ILE A 219 -2.53 -16.78 25.76
CA ILE A 219 -1.16 -16.96 25.25
C ILE A 219 -0.42 -17.97 26.13
N ALA A 220 -0.45 -17.80 27.46
CA ALA A 220 0.22 -18.68 28.40
C ALA A 220 -0.27 -20.14 28.31
N ALA A 221 -1.56 -20.35 27.99
CA ALA A 221 -2.18 -21.67 27.83
C ALA A 221 -1.99 -22.29 26.43
N SER A 222 -1.45 -21.56 25.45
CA SER A 222 -1.28 -22.04 24.08
C SER A 222 -0.10 -23.01 23.94
N LYS A 223 -0.19 -23.92 22.95
CA LYS A 223 0.87 -24.88 22.63
C LYS A 223 1.57 -24.56 21.31
N LYS A 224 0.85 -23.95 20.36
CA LYS A 224 1.33 -23.59 19.03
C LYS A 224 0.95 -22.15 18.69
N PRO A 225 1.42 -21.16 19.46
CA PRO A 225 1.15 -19.75 19.17
C PRO A 225 1.82 -19.30 17.88
N LEU A 226 1.14 -18.45 17.11
CA LEU A 226 1.68 -17.78 15.93
C LEU A 226 1.41 -16.28 16.03
N LEU A 227 2.44 -15.46 15.81
CA LEU A 227 2.33 -14.02 15.71
C LEU A 227 2.13 -13.61 14.25
N ILE A 228 1.17 -12.73 13.96
CA ILE A 228 0.99 -12.13 12.64
C ILE A 228 1.09 -10.62 12.74
N ALA A 229 2.14 -10.04 12.16
CA ALA A 229 2.33 -8.60 12.10
C ALA A 229 1.71 -7.99 10.81
N GLY A 230 0.87 -6.98 11.00
CA GLY A 230 0.31 -6.15 9.94
C GLY A 230 0.89 -4.75 9.88
N GLY A 231 0.32 -3.92 8.99
CA GLY A 231 0.77 -2.54 8.78
C GLY A 231 0.63 -1.63 10.00
N GLY A 232 -0.18 -1.99 10.99
CA GLY A 232 -0.26 -1.26 12.26
C GLY A 232 1.07 -1.26 13.04
N VAL A 233 1.93 -2.26 12.86
CA VAL A 233 3.24 -2.33 13.52
C VAL A 233 4.15 -1.16 13.09
N PRO A 234 4.47 -0.96 11.79
CA PRO A 234 5.32 0.17 11.39
C PRO A 234 4.67 1.53 11.65
N TYR A 235 3.34 1.68 11.54
CA TYR A 235 2.66 2.95 11.89
C TYR A 235 2.76 3.26 13.39
N SER A 236 2.75 2.23 14.23
CA SER A 236 2.98 2.33 15.66
C SER A 236 4.47 2.46 16.02
N LEU A 237 5.41 2.40 15.08
CA LEU A 237 6.86 2.30 15.40
C LEU A 237 7.15 1.14 16.39
N ALA A 238 6.47 0.00 16.19
CA ALA A 238 6.48 -1.13 17.11
C ALA A 238 7.50 -2.22 16.73
N GLU A 239 8.38 -1.98 15.75
CA GLU A 239 9.29 -3.02 15.23
C GLU A 239 10.20 -3.61 16.31
N ALA A 240 10.79 -2.77 17.16
CA ALA A 240 11.64 -3.22 18.26
C ALA A 240 10.85 -4.01 19.33
N ALA A 241 9.65 -3.54 19.67
CA ALA A 241 8.77 -4.24 20.62
C ALA A 241 8.30 -5.60 20.07
N LEU A 242 8.01 -5.67 18.77
CA LEU A 242 7.65 -6.90 18.07
C LEU A 242 8.79 -7.92 18.09
N ALA A 243 10.01 -7.49 17.76
CA ALA A 243 11.20 -8.34 17.79
C ALA A 243 11.46 -8.85 19.21
N ALA A 244 11.47 -7.96 20.20
CA ALA A 244 11.68 -8.32 21.61
C ALA A 244 10.63 -9.31 22.12
N PHE A 245 9.34 -9.12 21.76
CA PHE A 245 8.27 -10.05 22.12
C PHE A 245 8.50 -11.44 21.50
N ALA A 246 8.78 -11.49 20.19
CA ALA A 246 9.00 -12.75 19.47
C ALA A 246 10.22 -13.52 20.02
N GLU A 247 11.33 -12.83 20.29
CA GLU A 247 12.55 -13.42 20.85
C GLU A 247 12.34 -13.93 22.27
N ARG A 248 11.83 -13.08 23.16
CA ARG A 248 11.63 -13.41 24.58
C ARG A 248 10.75 -14.63 24.73
N HIS A 249 9.61 -14.64 24.03
CA HIS A 249 8.61 -15.69 24.16
C HIS A 249 8.76 -16.83 23.16
N ALA A 250 9.80 -16.82 22.30
CA ALA A 250 10.07 -17.84 21.28
C ALA A 250 8.89 -18.14 20.34
N VAL A 251 8.07 -17.12 20.03
CA VAL A 251 6.87 -17.27 19.20
C VAL A 251 7.24 -17.03 17.73
N PRO A 252 6.91 -17.95 16.80
CA PRO A 252 7.11 -17.71 15.38
C PRO A 252 6.29 -16.51 14.90
N LEU A 253 6.86 -15.74 13.99
CA LEU A 253 6.31 -14.48 13.50
C LEU A 253 6.20 -14.49 11.98
N ALA A 254 4.96 -14.40 11.50
CA ALA A 254 4.66 -14.17 10.09
C ALA A 254 4.25 -12.71 9.86
N VAL A 255 4.38 -12.25 8.61
CA VAL A 255 4.01 -10.89 8.21
C VAL A 255 2.95 -10.89 7.13
N THR A 256 2.04 -9.92 7.16
CA THR A 256 1.17 -9.63 6.01
C THR A 256 1.91 -8.75 5.00
N GLN A 257 1.35 -8.54 3.81
CA GLN A 257 1.91 -7.60 2.83
C GLN A 257 2.17 -6.20 3.39
N ALA A 258 1.26 -5.69 4.22
CA ALA A 258 1.42 -4.39 4.86
C ALA A 258 2.38 -4.42 6.06
N GLY A 259 2.62 -5.58 6.65
CA GLY A 259 3.55 -5.76 7.78
C GLY A 259 4.96 -6.18 7.35
N LYS A 260 5.17 -6.58 6.10
CA LYS A 260 6.49 -6.99 5.61
C LYS A 260 7.46 -5.82 5.71
N GLY A 261 8.64 -6.11 6.26
CA GLY A 261 9.62 -5.09 6.64
C GLY A 261 9.41 -4.47 8.03
N ALA A 262 8.46 -4.97 8.84
CA ALA A 262 8.43 -4.70 10.27
C ALA A 262 9.54 -5.44 11.04
N ILE A 263 10.10 -6.50 10.45
CA ILE A 263 11.22 -7.26 10.97
C ILE A 263 12.10 -7.72 9.80
N ALA A 264 13.40 -7.89 10.04
CA ALA A 264 14.32 -8.45 9.05
C ALA A 264 14.03 -9.95 8.83
N GLU A 265 14.22 -10.43 7.60
CA GLU A 265 13.89 -11.82 7.23
C GLU A 265 14.85 -12.87 7.85
N ASP A 266 16.06 -12.45 8.19
CA ASP A 266 17.05 -13.29 8.88
C ASP A 266 16.77 -13.48 10.36
N HIS A 267 15.88 -12.68 10.96
CA HIS A 267 15.49 -12.80 12.37
C HIS A 267 15.04 -14.24 12.70
N PRO A 268 15.52 -14.87 13.79
CA PRO A 268 15.29 -16.29 14.05
C PRO A 268 13.83 -16.73 14.08
N GLN A 269 12.94 -15.84 14.54
CA GLN A 269 11.50 -16.12 14.61
C GLN A 269 10.71 -15.70 13.36
N CYS A 270 11.30 -14.93 12.43
CA CYS A 270 10.57 -14.52 11.22
C CYS A 270 10.43 -15.73 10.28
N VAL A 271 9.20 -16.07 9.91
CA VAL A 271 8.88 -17.17 8.97
C VAL A 271 8.38 -16.66 7.61
N GLY A 272 8.47 -15.35 7.39
CA GLY A 272 8.15 -14.68 6.14
C GLY A 272 6.67 -14.31 5.99
N GLY A 273 6.28 -14.00 4.75
CA GLY A 273 4.92 -13.62 4.39
C GLY A 273 3.89 -14.73 4.60
N ILE A 274 2.66 -14.39 5.00
CA ILE A 274 1.55 -15.35 5.20
C ILE A 274 0.44 -15.20 4.16
N GLY A 275 -0.24 -16.30 3.83
CA GLY A 275 -1.46 -16.31 3.04
C GLY A 275 -1.28 -16.77 1.58
N VAL A 276 -2.20 -16.34 0.71
CA VAL A 276 -2.22 -16.65 -0.74
C VAL A 276 -0.90 -16.34 -1.43
N THR A 277 -0.20 -15.30 -0.98
CA THR A 277 1.11 -14.88 -1.50
C THR A 277 2.24 -15.14 -0.51
N GLY A 278 1.99 -15.94 0.52
CA GLY A 278 2.93 -16.22 1.61
C GLY A 278 3.95 -17.30 1.29
N THR A 279 4.82 -17.57 2.27
CA THR A 279 5.80 -18.65 2.26
C THR A 279 5.14 -19.96 2.68
N ASP A 280 5.71 -21.09 2.23
CA ASP A 280 5.26 -22.40 2.70
C ASP A 280 5.45 -22.55 4.21
N ALA A 281 6.49 -21.93 4.76
CA ALA A 281 6.79 -21.97 6.20
C ALA A 281 5.70 -21.29 7.03
N ALA A 282 5.34 -20.05 6.70
CA ALA A 282 4.30 -19.33 7.41
C ALA A 282 2.95 -20.03 7.29
N ASN A 283 2.63 -20.55 6.09
CA ASN A 283 1.35 -21.21 5.84
C ASN A 283 1.22 -22.56 6.56
N ALA A 284 2.29 -23.37 6.61
CA ALA A 284 2.32 -24.61 7.37
C ALA A 284 2.13 -24.36 8.88
N LEU A 285 2.82 -23.35 9.43
CA LEU A 285 2.68 -22.99 10.84
C LEU A 285 1.29 -22.43 11.16
N ALA A 286 0.71 -21.64 10.26
CA ALA A 286 -0.65 -21.11 10.41
C ALA A 286 -1.71 -22.20 10.41
N ALA A 287 -1.54 -23.26 9.61
CA ALA A 287 -2.46 -24.40 9.60
C ALA A 287 -2.49 -25.16 10.93
N GLU A 288 -1.36 -25.22 11.63
CA GLU A 288 -1.22 -25.94 12.90
C GLU A 288 -1.47 -25.08 14.15
N ALA A 289 -1.49 -23.75 14.02
CA ALA A 289 -1.54 -22.83 15.15
C ALA A 289 -2.83 -22.98 15.97
N ASP A 290 -2.71 -23.15 17.29
CA ASP A 290 -3.85 -23.19 18.21
C ASP A 290 -4.21 -21.81 18.78
N LEU A 291 -3.32 -20.84 18.63
CA LEU A 291 -3.55 -19.44 18.97
C LEU A 291 -2.83 -18.55 17.96
N VAL A 292 -3.54 -17.55 17.43
CA VAL A 292 -2.98 -16.50 16.57
C VAL A 292 -3.07 -15.16 17.28
N LEU A 293 -1.93 -14.52 17.54
CA LEU A 293 -1.86 -13.14 17.98
C LEU A 293 -1.72 -12.25 16.74
N ALA A 294 -2.82 -11.60 16.35
CA ALA A 294 -2.91 -10.75 15.17
C ALA A 294 -2.65 -9.28 15.56
N VAL A 295 -1.46 -8.78 15.25
CA VAL A 295 -0.98 -7.45 15.68
C VAL A 295 -1.08 -6.43 14.55
N GLY A 296 -1.93 -5.42 14.73
CA GLY A 296 -2.06 -4.30 13.78
C GLY A 296 -2.45 -4.76 12.38
N THR A 297 -3.20 -5.85 12.27
CA THR A 297 -3.60 -6.46 11.00
C THR A 297 -5.12 -6.53 10.86
N ARG A 298 -5.56 -6.51 9.61
CA ARG A 298 -6.98 -6.56 9.23
C ARG A 298 -7.44 -7.98 8.88
N LEU A 299 -6.52 -8.96 8.92
CA LEU A 299 -6.73 -10.36 8.53
C LEU A 299 -7.57 -10.50 7.26
N GLN A 300 -7.09 -9.87 6.18
CA GLN A 300 -7.80 -9.82 4.90
C GLN A 300 -7.83 -11.19 4.20
N ASP A 301 -8.60 -11.26 3.13
CA ASP A 301 -8.78 -12.45 2.30
C ASP A 301 -7.45 -13.17 1.99
N PHE A 302 -6.50 -12.46 1.40
CA PHE A 302 -5.19 -13.01 1.06
C PHE A 302 -4.42 -13.53 2.28
N THR A 303 -4.38 -12.78 3.38
CA THR A 303 -3.70 -13.18 4.63
C THR A 303 -4.26 -14.48 5.20
N THR A 304 -5.56 -14.74 5.01
CA THR A 304 -6.25 -15.89 5.60
C THR A 304 -6.47 -17.04 4.63
N ALA A 305 -5.98 -16.91 3.39
CA ALA A 305 -6.26 -17.83 2.29
C ALA A 305 -7.78 -18.06 2.14
N SER A 306 -8.53 -16.96 2.06
CA SER A 306 -10.00 -16.98 2.03
C SER A 306 -10.60 -17.82 3.15
N ARG A 307 -10.07 -17.64 4.38
CA ARG A 307 -10.46 -18.39 5.60
C ARG A 307 -10.20 -19.90 5.59
N THR A 308 -9.29 -20.38 4.75
CA THR A 308 -8.89 -21.81 4.74
C THR A 308 -7.55 -22.07 5.41
N LEU A 309 -6.74 -21.03 5.65
CA LEU A 309 -5.36 -21.21 6.08
C LEU A 309 -5.22 -21.80 7.48
N PHE A 310 -6.08 -21.37 8.41
CA PHE A 310 -5.98 -21.74 9.82
C PHE A 310 -6.82 -22.99 10.09
N ALA A 311 -6.22 -24.16 9.92
CA ALA A 311 -6.92 -25.45 9.91
C ALA A 311 -7.11 -26.10 11.28
N HIS A 312 -6.40 -25.62 12.32
CA HIS A 312 -6.49 -26.21 13.65
C HIS A 312 -7.93 -26.12 14.22
N PRO A 313 -8.51 -27.23 14.73
CA PRO A 313 -9.93 -27.30 15.11
C PRO A 313 -10.30 -26.45 16.32
N HIS A 314 -9.35 -26.14 17.21
CA HIS A 314 -9.56 -25.33 18.41
C HIS A 314 -8.73 -24.04 18.38
N ARG A 315 -8.43 -23.52 17.18
CA ARG A 315 -7.68 -22.26 17.03
C ARG A 315 -8.42 -21.12 17.70
N ARG A 316 -7.67 -20.18 18.27
CA ARG A 316 -8.22 -18.91 18.79
C ARG A 316 -7.46 -17.74 18.17
N PHE A 317 -8.12 -16.60 18.07
CA PHE A 317 -7.51 -15.35 17.62
C PHE A 317 -7.54 -14.32 18.74
N ILE A 318 -6.43 -13.59 18.92
CA ILE A 318 -6.39 -12.37 19.69
C ILE A 318 -6.08 -11.24 18.72
N GLY A 319 -6.97 -10.25 18.63
CA GLY A 319 -6.81 -9.10 17.76
C GLY A 319 -6.25 -7.90 18.51
N LEU A 320 -4.93 -7.72 18.48
CA LEU A 320 -4.28 -6.50 19.00
C LEU A 320 -4.36 -5.39 17.95
N ASN A 321 -5.31 -4.47 18.09
CA ASN A 321 -5.55 -3.44 17.09
C ASN A 321 -6.13 -2.16 17.69
N VAL A 322 -5.81 -1.01 17.10
CA VAL A 322 -6.37 0.29 17.51
C VAL A 322 -7.85 0.45 17.15
N GLN A 323 -8.34 -0.35 16.18
CA GLN A 323 -9.71 -0.29 15.70
C GLN A 323 -10.47 -1.54 16.14
N PRO A 324 -11.52 -1.43 16.99
CA PRO A 324 -12.32 -2.58 17.43
C PRO A 324 -12.89 -3.40 16.26
N PHE A 325 -13.26 -2.74 15.15
CA PHE A 325 -13.73 -3.38 13.92
C PHE A 325 -12.78 -4.46 13.38
N ASP A 326 -11.47 -4.28 13.52
CA ASP A 326 -10.49 -5.29 13.10
C ASP A 326 -10.14 -6.28 14.21
N ALA A 327 -10.16 -5.84 15.47
CA ALA A 327 -9.79 -6.66 16.62
C ALA A 327 -10.70 -7.89 16.79
N VAL A 328 -11.97 -7.78 16.37
CA VAL A 328 -12.97 -8.86 16.49
C VAL A 328 -13.04 -9.80 15.28
N LYS A 329 -12.27 -9.55 14.23
CA LYS A 329 -12.32 -10.39 13.02
C LYS A 329 -11.91 -11.82 13.34
N HIS A 330 -12.51 -12.77 12.62
CA HIS A 330 -12.32 -14.22 12.86
C HIS A 330 -12.72 -14.64 14.28
N MET A 331 -13.77 -14.02 14.83
CA MET A 331 -14.23 -14.23 16.21
C MET A 331 -13.10 -13.98 17.23
N GLY A 332 -12.21 -13.05 16.89
CA GLY A 332 -11.05 -12.72 17.70
C GLY A 332 -11.45 -12.11 19.03
N ILE A 333 -10.72 -12.47 20.07
CA ILE A 333 -10.80 -11.84 21.37
C ILE A 333 -10.12 -10.48 21.23
N PRO A 334 -10.86 -9.38 21.41
CA PRO A 334 -10.32 -8.05 21.16
C PRO A 334 -9.29 -7.69 22.22
N LEU A 335 -8.21 -7.07 21.77
CA LEU A 335 -7.26 -6.34 22.60
C LEU A 335 -7.07 -4.96 21.97
N VAL A 336 -7.93 -4.02 22.32
CA VAL A 336 -8.00 -2.72 21.63
C VAL A 336 -6.90 -1.81 22.17
N ALA A 337 -5.79 -1.72 21.45
CA ALA A 337 -4.62 -0.93 21.84
C ALA A 337 -3.71 -0.58 20.67
N ASP A 338 -2.82 0.38 20.91
CA ASP A 338 -1.64 0.62 20.07
C ASP A 338 -0.74 -0.62 20.03
N ALA A 339 -0.19 -0.95 18.87
CA ALA A 339 0.56 -2.19 18.68
C ALA A 339 1.81 -2.26 19.57
N ARG A 340 2.54 -1.15 19.71
CA ARG A 340 3.75 -1.10 20.54
C ARG A 340 3.39 -1.29 22.02
N THR A 341 2.50 -0.44 22.51
CA THR A 341 2.07 -0.47 23.91
C THR A 341 1.42 -1.81 24.29
N GLY A 342 0.56 -2.36 23.42
CA GLY A 342 -0.05 -3.67 23.66
C GLY A 342 0.96 -4.81 23.72
N LEU A 343 1.98 -4.82 22.85
CA LEU A 343 3.06 -5.83 22.89
C LEU A 343 3.92 -5.72 24.15
N GLU A 344 4.29 -4.50 24.54
CA GLU A 344 5.10 -4.23 25.73
C GLU A 344 4.37 -4.69 27.00
N GLU A 345 3.10 -4.32 27.16
CA GLU A 345 2.30 -4.68 28.33
C GLU A 345 1.94 -6.17 28.38
N LEU A 346 1.66 -6.80 27.22
CA LEU A 346 1.49 -8.25 27.13
C LEU A 346 2.78 -8.99 27.54
N SER A 347 3.94 -8.55 27.05
CA SER A 347 5.22 -9.17 27.39
C SER A 347 5.51 -9.06 28.89
N GLN A 348 5.21 -7.90 29.49
CA GLN A 348 5.35 -7.71 30.93
C GLN A 348 4.49 -8.69 31.71
N LEU A 349 3.22 -8.87 31.33
CA LEU A 349 2.28 -9.75 32.03
C LEU A 349 2.60 -11.24 31.84
N LEU A 350 3.14 -11.62 30.68
CA LEU A 350 3.59 -12.99 30.40
C LEU A 350 4.87 -13.38 31.15
N GLY A 351 5.66 -12.40 31.62
CA GLY A 351 6.91 -12.65 32.34
C GLY A 351 7.88 -13.50 31.51
N ASP A 352 8.32 -14.61 32.09
CA ASP A 352 9.31 -15.52 31.48
C ASP A 352 8.68 -16.69 30.72
N TRP A 353 7.36 -16.63 30.46
CA TRP A 353 6.71 -17.62 29.63
C TRP A 353 7.36 -17.68 28.24
N ARG A 354 7.50 -18.89 27.69
CA ARG A 354 7.96 -19.12 26.32
C ARG A 354 7.08 -20.17 25.65
N ALA A 355 6.92 -20.06 24.35
CA ALA A 355 6.27 -21.09 23.54
C ALA A 355 7.00 -22.44 23.72
N PRO A 356 6.28 -23.58 23.62
CA PRO A 356 6.90 -24.88 23.80
C PRO A 356 8.09 -25.11 22.85
N GLU A 357 9.16 -25.71 23.37
CA GLU A 357 10.40 -25.95 22.60
C GLU A 357 10.15 -26.78 21.32
N ALA A 358 9.22 -27.75 21.38
CA ALA A 358 8.82 -28.53 20.22
C ALA A 358 8.23 -27.67 19.09
N TRP A 359 7.49 -26.62 19.44
CA TRP A 359 6.94 -25.69 18.47
C TRP A 359 8.01 -24.79 17.85
N GLU A 360 8.93 -24.28 18.66
CA GLU A 360 10.09 -23.52 18.18
C GLU A 360 10.94 -24.34 17.20
N LYS A 361 11.21 -25.62 17.51
CA LYS A 361 11.92 -26.56 16.61
C LYS A 361 11.17 -26.76 15.30
N SER A 362 9.84 -26.90 15.34
CA SER A 362 9.00 -27.01 14.15
C SER A 362 9.13 -25.78 13.26
N SER A 363 9.00 -24.59 13.83
CA SER A 363 9.18 -23.31 13.13
C SER A 363 10.54 -23.21 12.43
N ARG A 364 11.63 -23.52 13.15
CA ARG A 364 12.99 -23.49 12.59
C ARG A 364 13.20 -24.50 11.46
N ARG A 365 12.48 -25.62 11.47
CA ARG A 365 12.53 -26.62 10.39
C ARG A 365 11.80 -26.11 9.15
N GLU A 366 10.58 -25.60 9.31
CA GLU A 366 9.80 -25.05 8.18
C GLU A 366 10.51 -23.84 7.56
N LYS A 367 11.09 -22.94 8.38
CA LYS A 367 11.91 -21.82 7.89
C LYS A 367 13.08 -22.30 7.04
N ARG A 368 13.83 -23.32 7.50
CA ARG A 368 14.99 -23.85 6.74
C ARG A 368 14.56 -24.48 5.42
N LYS A 369 13.48 -25.25 5.42
CA LYS A 369 12.88 -25.82 4.20
C LYS A 369 12.53 -24.71 3.19
N TRP A 370 11.89 -23.64 3.66
CA TRP A 370 11.57 -22.47 2.84
C TRP A 370 12.83 -21.77 2.31
N GLN A 371 13.85 -21.56 3.14
CA GLN A 371 15.09 -20.90 2.72
C GLN A 371 15.79 -21.67 1.59
N THR A 372 15.79 -23.00 1.62
CA THR A 372 16.34 -23.81 0.52
C THR A 372 15.53 -23.59 -0.78
N ALA A 373 14.20 -23.69 -0.72
CA ALA A 373 13.34 -23.49 -1.88
C ALA A 373 13.46 -22.07 -2.48
N LEU A 374 13.53 -21.07 -1.59
CA LEU A 374 13.79 -19.68 -1.95
C LEU A 374 15.10 -19.52 -2.72
N GLN A 375 16.20 -20.06 -2.21
CA GLN A 375 17.50 -19.93 -2.87
C GLN A 375 17.48 -20.54 -4.27
N THR A 376 16.82 -21.68 -4.45
CA THR A 376 16.62 -22.30 -5.77
C THR A 376 15.80 -21.40 -6.70
N ALA A 377 14.67 -20.85 -6.23
CA ALA A 377 13.80 -20.00 -7.06
C ALA A 377 14.45 -18.68 -7.52
N LEU A 378 15.46 -18.18 -6.79
CA LEU A 378 16.18 -16.93 -7.10
C LEU A 378 17.42 -17.13 -7.99
N GLN A 379 17.79 -18.37 -8.32
CA GLN A 379 18.92 -18.65 -9.19
C GLN A 379 18.52 -18.53 -10.66
N PRO A 380 19.37 -17.94 -11.52
CA PRO A 380 19.13 -17.91 -12.95
C PRO A 380 19.14 -19.34 -13.52
N ALA A 381 18.11 -19.67 -14.29
CA ALA A 381 18.10 -20.78 -15.22
C ALA A 381 18.79 -20.36 -16.52
N ASN A 382 19.46 -21.32 -17.19
CA ASN A 382 20.09 -21.10 -18.51
C ASN A 382 19.04 -21.13 -19.64
N GLU A 383 18.02 -20.29 -19.52
CA GLU A 383 16.89 -20.22 -20.45
C GLU A 383 16.79 -18.85 -21.13
N ALA A 384 16.04 -18.79 -22.24
CA ALA A 384 15.97 -17.59 -23.08
C ALA A 384 15.27 -16.40 -22.40
N MET A 385 14.21 -16.64 -21.61
CA MET A 385 13.50 -15.62 -20.85
C MET A 385 13.43 -16.00 -19.36
N PRO A 386 13.82 -15.09 -18.45
CA PRO A 386 13.69 -15.32 -17.02
C PRO A 386 12.24 -15.20 -16.55
N SER A 387 11.98 -15.79 -15.38
CA SER A 387 10.80 -15.59 -14.55
C SER A 387 10.93 -14.36 -13.66
N ASP A 388 9.80 -13.87 -13.14
CA ASP A 388 9.76 -12.78 -12.16
C ASP A 388 10.68 -13.05 -10.94
N ALA A 389 10.79 -14.32 -10.52
CA ALA A 389 11.59 -14.73 -9.37
C ALA A 389 13.10 -14.55 -9.60
N GLU A 390 13.57 -14.90 -10.78
CA GLU A 390 14.98 -14.77 -11.16
C GLU A 390 15.36 -13.29 -11.32
N VAL A 391 14.45 -12.48 -11.87
CA VAL A 391 14.60 -11.03 -11.94
C VAL A 391 14.66 -10.44 -10.53
N ILE A 392 13.75 -10.81 -9.64
CA ILE A 392 13.77 -10.41 -8.22
C ILE A 392 15.13 -10.77 -7.58
N GLY A 393 15.65 -11.97 -7.85
CA GLY A 393 16.95 -12.41 -7.34
C GLY A 393 18.11 -11.52 -7.82
N ALA A 394 18.14 -11.20 -9.12
CA ALA A 394 19.16 -10.32 -9.70
C ALA A 394 19.08 -8.89 -9.12
N VAL A 395 17.88 -8.32 -9.04
CA VAL A 395 17.66 -6.98 -8.48
C VAL A 395 18.04 -6.95 -7.00
N TRP A 396 17.59 -7.93 -6.21
CA TRP A 396 17.89 -8.01 -4.78
C TRP A 396 19.39 -8.13 -4.49
N ARG A 397 20.15 -8.88 -5.31
CA ARG A 397 21.61 -8.97 -5.20
C ARG A 397 22.31 -7.66 -5.56
N GLY A 398 21.78 -6.91 -6.52
CA GLY A 398 22.31 -5.58 -6.91
C GLY A 398 21.92 -4.45 -5.97
N CYS A 399 20.94 -4.66 -5.08
CA CYS A 399 20.47 -3.66 -4.13
C CYS A 399 21.34 -3.59 -2.87
N ALA A 400 21.55 -2.37 -2.40
CA ALA A 400 22.07 -2.11 -1.06
C ALA A 400 21.03 -2.49 0.02
N ASN A 401 21.50 -2.71 1.25
CA ASN A 401 20.65 -3.15 2.36
C ASN A 401 19.56 -2.13 2.75
N ASP A 402 19.78 -0.87 2.41
CA ASP A 402 18.93 0.27 2.74
C ASP A 402 18.03 0.72 1.58
N ALA A 403 18.10 0.05 0.42
CA ALA A 403 17.28 0.34 -0.75
C ALA A 403 15.81 -0.01 -0.50
N VAL A 404 14.89 0.84 -0.96
CA VAL A 404 13.45 0.65 -0.81
C VAL A 404 12.90 0.05 -2.09
N VAL A 405 12.35 -1.17 -2.02
CA VAL A 405 11.61 -1.75 -3.14
C VAL A 405 10.18 -1.22 -3.16
N VAL A 406 9.71 -0.82 -4.34
CA VAL A 406 8.35 -0.32 -4.58
C VAL A 406 7.64 -1.20 -5.60
N GLY A 407 6.38 -1.54 -5.32
CA GLY A 407 5.49 -2.27 -6.22
C GLY A 407 4.03 -2.07 -5.84
N ALA A 408 3.07 -2.47 -6.68
CA ALA A 408 1.65 -2.32 -6.35
C ALA A 408 0.77 -3.46 -6.85
N ALA A 409 0.80 -3.78 -8.14
CA ALA A 409 -0.20 -4.69 -8.70
C ALA A 409 0.39 -5.83 -9.54
N GLY A 410 -0.47 -6.78 -9.89
CA GLY A 410 -0.13 -7.93 -10.74
C GLY A 410 0.55 -9.07 -9.97
N GLY A 411 1.45 -9.79 -10.66
CA GLY A 411 2.16 -10.94 -10.10
C GLY A 411 3.29 -10.55 -9.13
N LEU A 412 3.89 -9.37 -9.34
CA LEU A 412 5.05 -8.91 -8.59
C LEU A 412 4.81 -8.78 -7.09
N PRO A 413 3.68 -8.24 -6.59
CA PRO A 413 3.40 -8.27 -5.16
C PRO A 413 3.41 -9.67 -4.56
N GLY A 414 2.90 -10.67 -5.30
CA GLY A 414 2.89 -12.06 -4.86
C GLY A 414 4.31 -12.63 -4.77
N GLU A 415 5.11 -12.41 -5.80
CA GLU A 415 6.51 -12.87 -5.82
C GLU A 415 7.39 -12.13 -4.82
N LEU A 416 7.25 -10.80 -4.69
CA LEU A 416 8.01 -10.00 -3.72
C LEU A 416 7.67 -10.36 -2.26
N HIS A 417 6.41 -10.72 -1.96
CA HIS A 417 6.02 -11.06 -0.59
C HIS A 417 6.75 -12.28 -0.04
N LYS A 418 6.84 -13.34 -0.86
CA LYS A 418 7.52 -14.57 -0.49
C LYS A 418 9.03 -14.53 -0.77
N LEU A 419 9.48 -13.89 -1.85
CA LEU A 419 10.87 -13.97 -2.31
C LEU A 419 11.77 -12.83 -1.84
N TRP A 420 11.29 -11.58 -1.75
CA TRP A 420 12.15 -10.44 -1.42
C TRP A 420 12.64 -10.52 0.03
N GLN A 421 13.96 -10.60 0.22
CA GLN A 421 14.56 -10.69 1.55
C GLN A 421 14.81 -9.30 2.11
N VAL A 422 13.91 -8.83 2.97
CA VAL A 422 14.02 -7.53 3.64
C VAL A 422 15.17 -7.57 4.63
N ARG A 423 16.17 -6.69 4.41
CA ARG A 423 17.38 -6.59 5.25
C ARG A 423 17.30 -5.49 6.31
N ALA A 424 16.43 -4.51 6.14
CA ALA A 424 16.25 -3.42 7.10
C ALA A 424 14.78 -2.93 7.16
N PRO A 425 14.29 -2.46 8.32
CA PRO A 425 12.94 -1.91 8.41
C PRO A 425 12.70 -0.74 7.45
N GLY A 426 11.48 -0.66 6.90
CA GLY A 426 11.09 0.42 5.98
C GLY A 426 11.65 0.32 4.55
N THR A 427 12.26 -0.82 4.18
CA THR A 427 12.81 -1.06 2.82
C THR A 427 11.86 -1.79 1.88
N TYR A 428 10.62 -2.03 2.31
CA TYR A 428 9.58 -2.70 1.54
C TYR A 428 8.32 -1.85 1.48
N HIS A 429 8.01 -1.30 0.30
CA HIS A 429 6.89 -0.39 0.11
C HIS A 429 5.96 -0.88 -0.99
N LEU A 430 5.01 -1.74 -0.62
CA LEU A 430 4.05 -2.28 -1.59
C LEU A 430 2.62 -1.82 -1.35
N GLU A 431 1.95 -1.30 -2.37
CA GLU A 431 0.51 -1.07 -2.35
C GLU A 431 -0.23 -2.32 -2.80
N TYR A 432 -0.66 -3.16 -1.87
CA TYR A 432 -1.41 -4.38 -2.21
C TYR A 432 -2.71 -4.50 -1.39
N GLY A 433 -3.20 -3.36 -0.90
CA GLY A 433 -4.49 -3.29 -0.21
C GLY A 433 -5.63 -3.14 -1.20
N TYR A 434 -5.45 -2.25 -2.18
CA TYR A 434 -6.37 -1.99 -3.28
C TYR A 434 -5.88 -2.60 -4.60
N SER A 435 -4.59 -2.99 -4.67
CA SER A 435 -3.96 -3.60 -5.84
C SER A 435 -4.08 -2.70 -7.08
N CYS A 436 -3.80 -1.42 -6.90
CA CYS A 436 -4.00 -0.39 -7.90
C CYS A 436 -2.80 -0.30 -8.85
N MET A 437 -3.01 -0.73 -10.10
CA MET A 437 -2.05 -0.46 -11.17
C MET A 437 -1.87 1.06 -11.39
N GLY A 438 -0.69 1.44 -11.86
CA GLY A 438 -0.25 2.83 -12.01
C GLY A 438 0.30 3.47 -10.74
N TYR A 439 0.29 2.78 -9.59
CA TYR A 439 0.88 3.31 -8.35
C TYR A 439 2.41 3.23 -8.34
N GLU A 440 3.04 2.30 -9.05
CA GLU A 440 4.45 1.96 -8.85
C GLU A 440 5.40 3.15 -9.04
N ILE A 441 5.33 3.84 -10.19
CA ILE A 441 6.24 4.95 -10.52
C ILE A 441 5.87 6.20 -9.71
N ALA A 442 4.58 6.57 -9.71
CA ALA A 442 4.08 7.73 -8.96
C ALA A 442 4.32 7.60 -7.45
N GLY A 443 4.06 6.42 -6.90
CA GLY A 443 4.29 6.10 -5.50
C GLY A 443 5.78 6.08 -5.16
N ALA A 444 6.64 5.57 -6.04
CA ALA A 444 8.09 5.62 -5.84
C ALA A 444 8.62 7.05 -5.76
N LEU A 445 8.07 7.98 -6.55
CA LEU A 445 8.36 9.40 -6.42
C LEU A 445 7.99 9.91 -5.01
N GLY A 446 6.81 9.57 -4.49
CA GLY A 446 6.41 9.88 -3.12
C GLY A 446 7.32 9.28 -2.04
N VAL A 447 7.81 8.05 -2.23
CA VAL A 447 8.80 7.41 -1.34
C VAL A 447 10.13 8.19 -1.37
N LYS A 448 10.60 8.56 -2.56
CA LYS A 448 11.84 9.34 -2.73
C LYS A 448 11.73 10.74 -2.14
N MET A 449 10.54 11.37 -2.21
CA MET A 449 10.28 12.65 -1.53
C MET A 449 10.30 12.54 0.00
N ALA A 450 9.88 11.39 0.55
CA ALA A 450 9.89 11.17 1.99
C ALA A 450 11.30 11.05 2.55
N ASP A 451 12.21 10.44 1.79
CA ASP A 451 13.63 10.34 2.11
C ASP A 451 14.49 10.38 0.82
N PRO A 452 14.94 11.58 0.40
CA PRO A 452 15.73 11.74 -0.82
C PRO A 452 17.07 10.99 -0.79
N SER A 453 17.57 10.60 0.38
CA SER A 453 18.83 9.87 0.51
C SER A 453 18.72 8.39 0.09
N ARG A 454 17.50 7.84 0.08
CA ARG A 454 17.27 6.40 -0.19
C ARG A 454 17.39 6.08 -1.65
N HIS A 455 17.97 4.92 -1.95
CA HIS A 455 17.84 4.31 -3.27
C HIS A 455 16.45 3.68 -3.39
N VAL A 456 15.64 4.15 -4.34
CA VAL A 456 14.28 3.65 -4.56
C VAL A 456 14.26 2.83 -5.85
N VAL A 457 13.93 1.55 -5.70
CA VAL A 457 13.90 0.57 -6.79
C VAL A 457 12.45 0.16 -7.05
N VAL A 458 11.94 0.49 -8.22
CA VAL A 458 10.58 0.22 -8.65
C VAL A 458 10.56 -1.09 -9.44
N MET A 459 9.73 -2.04 -9.02
CA MET A 459 9.45 -3.26 -9.77
C MET A 459 8.09 -3.10 -10.43
N VAL A 460 8.03 -3.04 -11.76
CA VAL A 460 6.80 -2.75 -12.50
C VAL A 460 6.65 -3.63 -13.73
N GLY A 461 5.44 -4.12 -14.00
CA GLY A 461 5.12 -4.81 -15.25
C GLY A 461 4.77 -3.83 -16.38
N ASP A 462 4.96 -4.25 -17.62
CA ASP A 462 4.63 -3.48 -18.84
C ASP A 462 3.21 -2.88 -18.82
N GLY A 463 2.21 -3.65 -18.41
CA GLY A 463 0.82 -3.17 -18.31
C GLY A 463 0.64 -2.01 -17.33
N SER A 464 1.28 -2.06 -16.15
CA SER A 464 1.18 -0.99 -15.15
C SER A 464 2.03 0.23 -15.55
N TYR A 465 3.19 0.00 -16.16
CA TYR A 465 4.02 1.06 -16.73
C TYR A 465 3.24 1.91 -17.75
N LEU A 466 2.47 1.28 -18.63
CA LEU A 466 1.69 1.99 -19.64
C LEU A 466 0.56 2.86 -19.06
N MET A 467 0.15 2.66 -17.81
CA MET A 467 -0.89 3.47 -17.17
C MET A 467 -0.39 4.82 -16.66
N MET A 468 0.81 4.88 -16.06
CA MET A 468 1.31 6.08 -15.35
C MET A 468 2.82 6.37 -15.61
N ASN A 469 3.32 6.01 -16.79
CA ASN A 469 4.73 6.27 -17.18
C ASN A 469 5.10 7.76 -17.20
N SER A 470 4.14 8.66 -17.36
CA SER A 470 4.38 10.11 -17.42
C SER A 470 5.13 10.63 -16.19
N GLU A 471 4.98 9.97 -15.04
CA GLU A 471 5.64 10.37 -13.79
C GLU A 471 7.16 10.12 -13.80
N ILE A 472 7.70 9.46 -14.81
CA ILE A 472 9.14 9.50 -15.10
C ILE A 472 9.57 10.95 -15.33
N ALA A 473 8.84 11.71 -16.15
CA ALA A 473 9.15 13.12 -16.39
C ALA A 473 9.01 13.96 -15.11
N SER A 474 8.05 13.64 -14.24
CA SER A 474 7.91 14.29 -12.93
C SER A 474 9.09 13.99 -12.00
N SER A 475 9.60 12.76 -11.99
CA SER A 475 10.81 12.41 -11.22
C SER A 475 12.06 13.15 -11.71
N VAL A 476 12.22 13.30 -13.03
CA VAL A 476 13.32 14.04 -13.65
C VAL A 476 13.20 15.53 -13.36
N MET A 477 12.00 16.10 -13.52
CA MET A 477 11.71 17.51 -13.24
C MET A 477 12.05 17.90 -11.80
N LEU A 478 11.81 17.00 -10.84
CA LEU A 478 12.08 17.25 -9.42
C LEU A 478 13.52 16.91 -9.02
N GLY A 479 14.35 16.34 -9.91
CA GLY A 479 15.68 15.85 -9.56
C GLY A 479 15.65 14.74 -8.51
N LEU A 480 14.62 13.89 -8.54
CA LEU A 480 14.41 12.79 -7.60
C LEU A 480 14.57 11.44 -8.33
N PRO A 481 15.82 10.97 -8.54
CA PRO A 481 16.09 9.82 -9.39
C PRO A 481 15.52 8.53 -8.80
N LEU A 482 14.87 7.75 -9.65
CA LEU A 482 14.35 6.41 -9.38
C LEU A 482 15.12 5.36 -10.20
N THR A 483 15.22 4.13 -9.70
CA THR A 483 15.64 2.97 -10.52
C THR A 483 14.41 2.13 -10.84
N ILE A 484 13.94 2.17 -12.07
CA ILE A 484 12.74 1.45 -12.51
C ILE A 484 13.17 0.19 -13.25
N VAL A 485 12.82 -0.97 -12.71
CA VAL A 485 12.98 -2.28 -13.36
C VAL A 485 11.64 -2.69 -13.96
N LEU A 486 11.57 -2.62 -15.28
CA LEU A 486 10.37 -2.93 -16.06
C LEU A 486 10.45 -4.37 -16.58
N LEU A 487 9.54 -5.22 -16.10
CA LEU A 487 9.38 -6.60 -16.55
C LEU A 487 8.37 -6.65 -17.69
N ASP A 488 8.87 -6.91 -18.89
CA ASP A 488 8.09 -6.94 -20.12
C ASP A 488 7.68 -8.38 -20.44
N ASN A 489 6.48 -8.78 -19.99
CA ASN A 489 5.89 -10.09 -20.27
C ASN A 489 4.74 -10.04 -21.29
N LYS A 490 4.59 -8.90 -21.98
CA LYS A 490 3.62 -8.68 -23.06
C LYS A 490 2.15 -8.83 -22.62
N GLY A 491 1.79 -8.39 -21.41
CA GLY A 491 0.41 -8.27 -20.97
C GLY A 491 0.17 -8.46 -19.46
N PHE A 492 -1.02 -8.95 -19.12
CA PHE A 492 -1.43 -9.22 -17.74
C PHE A 492 -1.15 -10.68 -17.35
N GLY A 493 0.13 -11.07 -17.40
CA GLY A 493 0.55 -12.48 -17.27
C GLY A 493 0.00 -13.20 -16.02
N CYS A 494 -0.03 -12.54 -14.86
CA CYS A 494 -0.57 -13.18 -13.64
C CYS A 494 -2.09 -13.47 -13.72
N ILE A 495 -2.86 -12.62 -14.41
CA ILE A 495 -4.30 -12.82 -14.60
C ILE A 495 -4.54 -13.86 -15.67
N ASP A 496 -3.68 -13.93 -16.69
CA ASP A 496 -3.69 -15.02 -17.66
C ASP A 496 -3.51 -16.39 -16.98
N ARG A 497 -2.52 -16.50 -16.08
CA ARG A 497 -2.30 -17.71 -15.28
C ARG A 497 -3.50 -18.05 -14.38
N LEU A 498 -4.10 -17.05 -13.75
CA LEU A 498 -5.30 -17.25 -12.93
C LEU A 498 -6.49 -17.75 -13.78
N GLN A 499 -6.70 -17.15 -14.94
CA GLN A 499 -7.73 -17.54 -15.89
C GLN A 499 -7.58 -19.01 -16.31
N GLN A 500 -6.34 -19.44 -16.57
CA GLN A 500 -6.03 -20.84 -16.89
C GLN A 500 -6.19 -21.78 -15.68
N ALA A 501 -5.82 -21.34 -14.47
CA ALA A 501 -6.02 -22.10 -13.24
C ALA A 501 -7.51 -22.37 -12.94
N CYS A 502 -8.41 -21.48 -13.38
CA CYS A 502 -9.86 -21.68 -13.32
C CYS A 502 -10.42 -22.56 -14.48
N GLY A 503 -9.55 -23.20 -15.27
CA GLY A 503 -9.92 -24.04 -16.41
C GLY A 503 -10.23 -23.25 -17.70
N GLY A 504 -10.06 -21.92 -17.68
CA GLY A 504 -10.16 -21.10 -18.87
C GLY A 504 -8.99 -21.33 -19.83
N ARG A 505 -9.10 -20.83 -21.07
CA ARG A 505 -7.93 -20.65 -21.95
C ARG A 505 -7.35 -19.25 -21.75
N SER A 506 -6.09 -19.05 -22.15
CA SER A 506 -5.56 -17.70 -22.35
C SER A 506 -6.46 -16.92 -23.31
N PHE A 507 -6.98 -15.79 -22.83
CA PHE A 507 -7.88 -14.92 -23.55
C PHE A 507 -7.85 -13.51 -22.99
N ASN A 508 -7.55 -12.54 -23.86
CA ASN A 508 -7.60 -11.10 -23.61
C ASN A 508 -6.67 -10.55 -22.51
N ASN A 509 -5.90 -11.40 -21.83
CA ASN A 509 -4.93 -10.99 -20.82
C ASN A 509 -3.54 -10.74 -21.40
N LEU A 510 -3.12 -11.49 -22.41
CA LEU A 510 -1.87 -11.25 -23.13
C LEU A 510 -2.16 -10.43 -24.40
N LEU A 511 -1.21 -9.61 -24.84
CA LEU A 511 -1.35 -8.85 -26.10
C LEU A 511 -1.62 -9.80 -27.28
N GLU A 512 -0.95 -10.96 -27.29
CA GLU A 512 -1.14 -12.02 -28.29
C GLU A 512 -2.56 -12.59 -28.31
N THR A 513 -3.23 -12.66 -27.16
CA THR A 513 -4.59 -13.26 -27.06
C THR A 513 -5.71 -12.23 -26.98
N ALA A 514 -5.38 -10.94 -27.07
CA ALA A 514 -6.32 -9.85 -27.25
C ALA A 514 -6.72 -9.67 -28.72
N ALA A 515 -7.85 -9.00 -28.98
CA ALA A 515 -8.26 -8.69 -30.35
C ALA A 515 -7.29 -7.69 -30.99
N HIS A 516 -6.56 -8.11 -32.04
CA HIS A 516 -5.56 -7.26 -32.69
C HIS A 516 -5.50 -7.52 -34.21
N ARG A 517 -5.15 -6.48 -34.98
CA ARG A 517 -4.72 -6.63 -36.39
C ARG A 517 -3.20 -6.75 -36.52
N ALA A 518 -2.48 -6.13 -35.58
CA ALA A 518 -1.05 -6.21 -35.43
C ALA A 518 -0.72 -5.98 -33.95
N LEU A 519 0.32 -6.66 -33.46
CA LEU A 519 0.81 -6.44 -32.10
C LEU A 519 1.63 -5.14 -32.03
N PRO A 520 1.50 -4.36 -30.95
CA PRO A 520 2.29 -3.14 -30.79
C PRO A 520 3.76 -3.51 -30.56
N ARG A 521 4.67 -2.82 -31.25
CA ARG A 521 6.13 -2.94 -31.06
C ARG A 521 6.60 -1.83 -30.14
N ILE A 522 6.36 -2.00 -28.84
CA ILE A 522 6.66 -0.97 -27.85
C ILE A 522 8.15 -1.04 -27.49
N ASP A 523 8.90 0.01 -27.81
CA ASP A 523 10.25 0.20 -27.28
C ASP A 523 10.16 1.00 -25.97
N PHE A 524 10.07 0.27 -24.85
CA PHE A 524 9.98 0.86 -23.53
C PHE A 524 11.21 1.69 -23.16
N ALA A 525 12.40 1.31 -23.64
CA ALA A 525 13.63 2.06 -23.34
C ALA A 525 13.64 3.38 -24.11
N ALA A 526 13.26 3.39 -25.39
CA ALA A 526 13.11 4.62 -26.16
C ALA A 526 12.00 5.52 -25.58
N HIS A 527 10.88 4.93 -25.15
CA HIS A 527 9.80 5.66 -24.52
C HIS A 527 10.26 6.35 -23.23
N ALA A 528 10.94 5.64 -22.32
CA ALA A 528 11.51 6.22 -21.10
C ALA A 528 12.54 7.32 -21.40
N ARG A 529 13.42 7.14 -22.41
CA ARG A 529 14.35 8.19 -22.84
C ARG A 529 13.64 9.46 -23.31
N SER A 530 12.50 9.31 -24.00
CA SER A 530 11.71 10.47 -24.44
C SER A 530 11.12 11.30 -23.28
N LEU A 531 11.04 10.72 -22.08
CA LEU A 531 10.61 11.36 -20.84
C LEU A 531 11.78 11.92 -19.99
N GLY A 532 13.02 11.85 -20.49
CA GLY A 532 14.22 12.40 -19.84
C GLY A 532 14.98 11.45 -18.91
N ALA A 533 14.59 10.17 -18.86
CA ALA A 533 15.31 9.14 -18.10
C ALA A 533 16.46 8.54 -18.91
N ASP A 534 17.48 8.03 -18.20
CA ASP A 534 18.42 7.07 -18.77
C ASP A 534 17.72 5.72 -18.90
N ALA A 535 17.73 5.09 -20.07
CA ALA A 535 17.06 3.80 -20.22
C ALA A 535 17.71 2.86 -21.22
N ARG A 536 17.69 1.56 -20.87
CA ARG A 536 18.29 0.48 -21.66
C ARG A 536 17.56 -0.85 -21.44
N LYS A 537 17.55 -1.68 -22.48
CA LYS A 537 17.10 -3.07 -22.42
C LYS A 537 18.26 -3.95 -21.98
N MET A 538 18.04 -4.81 -21.00
CA MET A 538 19.01 -5.76 -20.45
C MET A 538 19.02 -7.03 -21.29
N ALA A 539 20.23 -7.49 -21.65
CA ALA A 539 20.41 -8.74 -22.36
C ALA A 539 20.47 -9.95 -21.41
N SER A 540 20.70 -9.74 -20.12
CA SER A 540 20.80 -10.82 -19.14
C SER A 540 20.51 -10.37 -17.70
N LEU A 541 20.26 -11.34 -16.82
CA LEU A 541 20.11 -11.11 -15.38
C LEU A 541 21.41 -10.59 -14.72
N ALA A 542 22.58 -10.98 -15.22
CA ALA A 542 23.87 -10.49 -14.72
C ALA A 542 24.09 -9.01 -15.07
N GLU A 543 23.71 -8.62 -16.28
CA GLU A 543 23.71 -7.21 -16.70
C GLU A 543 22.71 -6.41 -15.85
N LEU A 544 21.49 -6.93 -15.64
CA LEU A 544 20.50 -6.28 -14.79
C LEU A 544 21.01 -6.06 -13.36
N GLN A 545 21.62 -7.08 -12.74
CA GLN A 545 22.19 -6.96 -11.39
C GLN A 545 23.22 -5.83 -11.31
N THR A 546 24.16 -5.79 -12.27
CA THR A 546 25.20 -4.75 -12.35
C THR A 546 24.60 -3.36 -12.61
N ALA A 547 23.57 -3.30 -13.45
CA ALA A 547 22.88 -2.06 -13.79
C ALA A 547 22.13 -1.47 -12.59
N VAL A 548 21.47 -2.30 -11.78
CA VAL A 548 20.81 -1.88 -10.53
C VAL A 548 21.83 -1.32 -9.53
N GLU A 549 22.97 -1.99 -9.36
CA GLU A 549 24.04 -1.53 -8.49
C GLU A 549 24.58 -0.16 -8.92
N THR A 550 24.78 0.02 -10.23
CA THR A 550 25.29 1.28 -10.81
C THR A 550 24.27 2.41 -10.70
N ALA A 551 22.98 2.11 -10.91
CA ALA A 551 21.90 3.09 -10.91
C ALA A 551 21.71 3.80 -9.55
N ARG A 552 22.23 3.23 -8.45
CA ARG A 552 22.24 3.88 -7.13
C ARG A 552 22.94 5.24 -7.15
N LYS A 553 23.93 5.42 -8.02
CA LYS A 553 24.73 6.65 -8.15
C LYS A 553 24.23 7.57 -9.27
N ALA A 554 23.14 7.21 -9.95
CA ALA A 554 22.60 8.00 -11.05
C ALA A 554 22.01 9.31 -10.52
N GLU A 555 22.24 10.39 -11.25
CA GLU A 555 21.69 11.72 -10.96
C GLU A 555 20.31 11.93 -11.59
N THR A 556 19.91 11.05 -12.50
CA THR A 556 18.58 11.02 -13.15
C THR A 556 17.92 9.66 -13.00
N THR A 557 16.62 9.59 -13.25
CA THR A 557 15.86 8.34 -13.25
C THR A 557 16.42 7.38 -14.29
N THR A 558 16.62 6.12 -13.89
CA THR A 558 17.13 5.04 -14.73
C THR A 558 16.02 3.99 -14.95
N VAL A 559 15.75 3.59 -16.19
CA VAL A 559 14.81 2.53 -16.56
C VAL A 559 15.54 1.35 -17.18
N LEU A 560 15.44 0.19 -16.54
CA LEU A 560 16.04 -1.08 -16.93
C LEU A 560 14.93 -2.01 -17.39
N VAL A 561 14.88 -2.30 -18.69
CA VAL A 561 13.85 -3.15 -19.29
C VAL A 561 14.38 -4.57 -19.42
N ILE A 562 13.64 -5.56 -18.93
CA ILE A 562 13.96 -6.98 -19.11
C ILE A 562 12.73 -7.74 -19.58
N GLU A 563 12.88 -8.55 -20.62
CA GLU A 563 11.79 -9.43 -21.07
C GLU A 563 11.71 -10.65 -20.16
N THR A 564 10.48 -11.05 -19.86
CA THR A 564 10.19 -12.15 -18.93
C THR A 564 9.13 -13.06 -19.52
N ASP A 565 9.17 -14.33 -19.13
CA ASP A 565 8.19 -15.31 -19.57
C ASP A 565 6.86 -15.15 -18.79
N PRO A 566 5.73 -14.87 -19.46
CA PRO A 566 4.44 -14.71 -18.78
C PRO A 566 3.90 -16.00 -18.15
N ALA A 567 4.35 -17.18 -18.59
CA ALA A 567 3.87 -18.47 -18.11
C ALA A 567 4.62 -18.97 -16.87
N LYS A 568 5.88 -18.57 -16.68
CA LYS A 568 6.70 -19.05 -15.57
C LYS A 568 6.23 -18.51 -14.23
N THR A 569 6.32 -19.35 -13.21
CA THR A 569 6.09 -18.99 -11.81
C THR A 569 7.22 -19.57 -10.96
N SER A 570 7.40 -19.04 -9.75
CA SER A 570 8.43 -19.54 -8.84
C SER A 570 8.18 -20.95 -8.32
N GLY A 571 6.95 -21.48 -8.45
CA GLY A 571 6.57 -22.81 -7.97
C GLY A 571 6.66 -23.01 -6.46
N VAL A 572 6.90 -21.94 -5.70
CA VAL A 572 7.11 -21.96 -4.25
C VAL A 572 6.12 -21.04 -3.54
N GLY A 573 5.72 -21.44 -2.33
CA GLY A 573 4.80 -20.69 -1.49
C GLY A 573 3.37 -20.69 -1.99
N GLY A 574 2.57 -19.85 -1.33
CA GLY A 574 1.18 -19.60 -1.63
C GLY A 574 0.19 -20.47 -0.86
N ALA A 575 -1.08 -20.15 -1.04
CA ALA A 575 -2.22 -20.86 -0.45
C ALA A 575 -3.43 -20.71 -1.38
N TRP A 576 -4.48 -21.47 -1.10
CA TRP A 576 -5.72 -21.39 -1.86
C TRP A 576 -6.36 -20.00 -1.76
N TRP A 577 -6.93 -19.54 -2.87
CA TRP A 577 -7.68 -18.29 -2.97
C TRP A 577 -9.06 -18.60 -3.54
N ASP A 578 -10.09 -18.05 -2.90
CA ASP A 578 -11.46 -18.15 -3.35
C ASP A 578 -11.69 -17.30 -4.61
N VAL A 579 -11.49 -17.94 -5.76
CA VAL A 579 -11.85 -17.42 -7.08
C VAL A 579 -12.93 -18.33 -7.65
N ALA A 580 -14.15 -17.84 -7.64
CA ALA A 580 -15.31 -18.61 -8.06
C ALA A 580 -15.16 -19.14 -9.49
N VAL A 581 -15.23 -20.47 -9.64
CA VAL A 581 -15.23 -21.13 -10.94
C VAL A 581 -16.68 -21.31 -11.41
N PRO A 582 -17.01 -21.00 -12.68
CA PRO A 582 -18.36 -21.15 -13.22
C PRO A 582 -18.94 -22.55 -12.98
N GLU A 583 -20.21 -22.60 -12.57
CA GLU A 583 -20.93 -23.85 -12.33
C GLU A 583 -21.27 -24.59 -13.64
N VAL A 584 -21.52 -23.83 -14.72
CA VAL A 584 -21.85 -24.38 -16.04
C VAL A 584 -20.83 -23.88 -17.07
N SER A 585 -20.25 -24.80 -17.83
CA SER A 585 -19.36 -24.50 -18.94
C SER A 585 -19.37 -25.65 -19.96
N SER A 586 -19.23 -25.33 -21.24
CA SER A 586 -19.02 -26.32 -22.30
C SER A 586 -17.59 -26.88 -22.32
N ARG A 587 -16.68 -26.33 -21.49
CA ARG A 587 -15.28 -26.75 -21.40
C ARG A 587 -15.09 -27.76 -20.28
N ALA A 588 -14.50 -28.91 -20.63
CA ALA A 588 -14.18 -29.96 -19.66
C ALA A 588 -13.17 -29.47 -18.59
N GLU A 589 -12.23 -28.60 -18.95
CA GLU A 589 -11.24 -28.07 -18.01
C GLU A 589 -11.88 -27.18 -16.94
N VAL A 590 -12.92 -26.42 -17.30
CA VAL A 590 -13.68 -25.62 -16.33
C VAL A 590 -14.49 -26.51 -15.39
N ALA A 591 -15.12 -27.58 -15.89
CA ALA A 591 -15.82 -28.55 -15.04
C ALA A 591 -14.88 -29.26 -14.05
N ALA A 592 -13.66 -29.59 -14.47
CA ALA A 592 -12.62 -30.14 -13.60
C ALA A 592 -12.14 -29.12 -12.55
N ALA A 593 -11.90 -27.88 -12.96
CA ALA A 593 -11.54 -26.79 -12.05
C ALA A 593 -12.66 -26.51 -11.02
N ARG A 594 -13.92 -26.56 -11.45
CA ARG A 594 -15.10 -26.40 -10.59
C ARG A 594 -15.16 -27.48 -9.52
N SER A 595 -14.94 -28.74 -9.88
CA SER A 595 -14.89 -29.86 -8.93
C SER A 595 -13.80 -29.64 -7.86
N THR A 596 -12.63 -29.13 -8.27
CA THR A 596 -11.54 -28.79 -7.35
C THR A 596 -11.91 -27.61 -6.42
N TYR A 597 -12.54 -26.58 -6.98
CA TYR A 597 -13.05 -25.43 -6.24
C TYR A 597 -14.09 -25.83 -5.17
N GLU A 598 -15.06 -26.68 -5.51
CA GLU A 598 -16.08 -27.18 -4.59
C GLU A 598 -15.52 -28.04 -3.46
N ALA A 599 -14.43 -28.76 -3.72
CA ALA A 599 -13.71 -29.46 -2.65
C ALA A 599 -12.96 -28.47 -1.74
N ALA A 600 -12.37 -27.41 -2.30
CA ALA A 600 -11.60 -26.43 -1.55
C ALA A 600 -12.47 -25.52 -0.67
N ILE A 601 -13.62 -25.06 -1.17
CA ILE A 601 -14.52 -24.14 -0.44
C ILE A 601 -15.08 -24.78 0.84
N LYS A 602 -15.25 -26.11 0.87
CA LYS A 602 -15.66 -26.86 2.08
C LYS A 602 -14.68 -26.72 3.25
N ARG A 603 -13.44 -26.26 3.01
CA ARG A 603 -12.43 -25.99 4.04
C ARG A 603 -12.55 -24.58 4.63
N GLN A 604 -13.37 -23.70 4.05
CA GLN A 604 -13.57 -22.35 4.58
C GLN A 604 -14.25 -22.41 5.93
N ARG A 605 -13.80 -21.55 6.84
CA ARG A 605 -14.36 -21.45 8.19
C ARG A 605 -14.86 -20.05 8.46
N LEU A 606 -16.19 -19.90 8.54
CA LEU A 606 -16.86 -18.60 8.64
C LEU A 606 -16.96 -18.07 10.08
N GLY A 607 -16.91 -18.93 11.09
CA GLY A 607 -16.95 -18.55 12.51
C GLY A 607 -16.88 -19.74 13.45
N ASP A 608 -15.67 -20.08 13.87
CA ASP A 608 -15.34 -21.03 14.93
C ASP A 608 -13.92 -20.76 15.47
#